data_AF-A0AAP8HTT8-F1
#
_entry.id   AF-A0AAP8HTT8-F1
#
_cell.length_a   1.000
_cell.length_b   1.000
_cell.length_c   1.000
_cell.angle_alpha   90.00
_cell.angle_beta   90.00
_cell.angle_gamma   90.00
#
_symmetry.space_group_name_H-M   'P 1'
#
loop_
_entity.id
_entity.type
_entity.pdbx_description
1 polymer ?
#
loop_
_entity_poly.entity_id
_entity_poly.type
_entity_poly.pdbx_seq_one_letter_code
_entity_poly.pdbx_strand_id
1 'polypeptide(L)'
;QAKKIILLTQAFSDDHFVTEEEQVEIYRKILSNYDEDDVVIKPHPRDKIDYRKYFPKVMYFDKTVAMQFLAILGIKFERVVTVSSSAALSFGIDIPIDWYGYRVHPGILKGEGV
;
A
#
# COMPACT_ATOMS: atom_id res chain seq x y z
N GLN A 1 -15.57 10.41 8.85
CA GLN A 1 -14.20 10.88 9.17
C GLN A 1 -13.42 10.94 7.87
N ALA A 2 -12.56 11.94 7.67
CA ALA A 2 -11.71 11.98 6.48
C ALA A 2 -10.62 10.92 6.63
N LYS A 3 -10.39 10.09 5.61
CA LYS A 3 -9.30 9.13 5.61
C LYS A 3 -7.97 9.87 5.59
N LYS A 4 -7.02 9.45 6.43
CA LYS A 4 -5.77 10.16 6.68
C LYS A 4 -4.55 9.44 6.11
N ILE A 5 -4.65 8.14 5.92
CA ILE A 5 -3.51 7.28 5.59
C ILE A 5 -3.76 6.62 4.23
N ILE A 6 -2.76 6.61 3.36
CA ILE A 6 -2.79 5.81 2.13
C ILE A 6 -1.74 4.69 2.19
N LEU A 7 -2.20 3.45 2.05
CA LEU A 7 -1.35 2.28 1.86
C LEU A 7 -1.18 2.01 0.36
N LEU A 8 0.07 2.08 -0.11
CA LEU A 8 0.45 1.72 -1.47
C LEU A 8 0.96 0.28 -1.50
N THR A 9 0.24 -0.62 -2.17
CA THR A 9 0.67 -2.01 -2.33
C THR A 9 1.67 -2.17 -3.48
N GLN A 10 2.24 -3.36 -3.55
CA GLN A 10 3.11 -3.91 -4.58
C GLN A 10 2.54 -5.27 -5.01
N ALA A 11 2.85 -5.67 -6.24
CA ALA A 11 2.39 -6.91 -6.85
C ALA A 11 3.38 -8.07 -6.60
N PHE A 12 3.79 -8.30 -5.34
CA PHE A 12 4.80 -9.30 -5.00
C PHE A 12 4.41 -10.74 -5.36
N SER A 13 3.11 -11.05 -5.31
CA SER A 13 2.57 -12.35 -5.71
C SER A 13 2.58 -12.53 -7.22
N ASP A 14 2.19 -11.51 -7.97
CA ASP A 14 2.32 -11.47 -9.44
C ASP A 14 3.80 -11.53 -9.88
N ASP A 15 4.72 -10.97 -9.08
CA ASP A 15 6.17 -11.01 -9.30
C ASP A 15 6.83 -12.31 -8.78
N HIS A 16 6.03 -13.26 -8.28
CA HIS A 16 6.46 -14.58 -7.78
C HIS A 16 7.41 -14.56 -6.58
N PHE A 17 7.42 -13.49 -5.79
CA PHE A 17 8.19 -13.42 -4.55
C PHE A 17 7.49 -14.07 -3.35
N VAL A 18 6.16 -14.10 -3.38
CA VAL A 18 5.27 -14.64 -2.33
C VAL A 18 4.00 -15.23 -2.95
N THR A 19 3.19 -15.97 -2.19
CA THR A 19 1.82 -16.30 -2.61
C THR A 19 0.86 -15.13 -2.40
N GLU A 20 -0.36 -15.20 -2.97
CA GLU A 20 -1.39 -14.19 -2.68
C GLU A 20 -1.75 -14.16 -1.19
N GLU A 21 -1.85 -15.33 -0.54
CA GLU A 21 -2.15 -15.43 0.89
C GLU A 21 -1.05 -14.78 1.75
N GLU A 22 0.21 -15.04 1.41
CA GLU A 22 1.36 -14.41 2.08
C GLU A 22 1.33 -12.88 1.88
N GLN A 23 1.05 -12.41 0.66
CA GLN A 23 0.94 -10.97 0.39
C GLN A 23 -0.19 -10.33 1.20
N VAL A 24 -1.36 -10.95 1.26
CA VAL A 24 -2.48 -10.48 2.10
C VAL A 24 -2.08 -10.44 3.58
N GLU A 25 -1.35 -11.45 4.06
CA GLU A 25 -0.91 -11.50 5.46
C GLU A 25 0.13 -10.41 5.79
N ILE A 26 1.03 -10.09 4.84
CA ILE A 26 1.95 -8.96 4.97
C ILE A 26 1.16 -7.66 5.17
N TYR A 27 0.17 -7.38 4.31
CA TYR A 27 -0.63 -6.17 4.44
C TYR A 27 -1.54 -6.19 5.67
N ARG A 28 -2.02 -7.35 6.11
CA ARG A 28 -2.77 -7.50 7.37
C ARG A 28 -1.92 -7.07 8.57
N LYS A 29 -0.67 -7.52 8.65
CA LYS A 29 0.29 -7.14 9.70
C LYS A 29 0.69 -5.67 9.63
N ILE A 30 0.76 -5.09 8.43
CA ILE A 30 1.01 -3.65 8.26
C ILE A 30 -0.20 -2.86 8.79
N LEU A 31 -1.40 -3.19 8.31
CA LEU A 31 -2.66 -2.52 8.67
C LEU A 31 -2.98 -2.59 10.16
N SER A 32 -2.57 -3.65 10.87
CA SER A 32 -2.77 -3.75 12.32
C SER A 32 -2.03 -2.69 13.15
N ASN A 33 -1.13 -1.91 12.54
CA ASN A 33 -0.46 -0.78 13.20
C ASN A 33 -1.24 0.55 13.06
N TYR A 34 -2.38 0.55 12.38
CA TYR A 34 -3.17 1.73 12.07
C TYR A 34 -4.65 1.49 12.37
N ASP A 35 -5.42 2.57 12.49
CA ASP A 35 -6.87 2.49 12.52
C ASP A 35 -7.40 2.25 11.10
N GLU A 36 -8.06 1.11 10.87
CA GLU A 36 -8.65 0.75 9.57
C GLU A 36 -9.64 1.82 9.06
N ASP A 37 -10.31 2.53 9.97
CA ASP A 37 -11.24 3.61 9.64
C ASP A 37 -10.53 4.87 9.11
N ASP A 38 -9.21 4.97 9.23
CA ASP A 38 -8.39 6.07 8.69
C ASP A 38 -7.59 5.69 7.44
N VAL A 39 -7.57 4.43 7.03
CA VAL A 39 -6.76 3.93 5.91
C VAL A 39 -7.55 3.83 4.59
N VAL A 40 -6.86 4.18 3.50
CA VAL A 40 -7.21 3.86 2.11
C VAL A 40 -6.15 2.92 1.53
N ILE A 41 -6.57 1.81 0.92
CA ILE A 41 -5.68 0.98 0.11
C ILE A 41 -5.73 1.44 -1.34
N LYS A 42 -4.57 1.74 -1.90
CA LYS A 42 -4.37 1.98 -3.33
C LYS A 42 -3.47 0.87 -3.88
N PRO A 43 -4.02 -0.09 -4.64
CA PRO A 43 -3.23 -1.18 -5.21
C PRO A 43 -2.20 -0.71 -6.23
N HIS A 44 -1.12 -1.46 -6.36
CA HIS A 44 -0.26 -1.36 -7.54
C HIS A 44 -1.07 -1.69 -8.82
N PRO A 45 -0.88 -1.01 -9.97
CA PRO A 45 -1.64 -1.31 -11.19
C PRO A 45 -1.52 -2.74 -11.70
N ARG A 46 -0.44 -3.45 -11.33
CA ARG A 46 -0.19 -4.86 -11.67
C ARG A 46 -0.73 -5.85 -10.63
N ASP A 47 -1.03 -5.39 -9.41
CA ASP A 47 -1.47 -6.22 -8.29
C ASP A 47 -2.93 -6.63 -8.52
N LYS A 48 -3.16 -7.92 -8.75
CA LYS A 48 -4.50 -8.44 -9.11
C LYS A 48 -5.36 -8.81 -7.90
N ILE A 49 -4.83 -8.71 -6.68
CA ILE A 49 -5.56 -9.10 -5.47
C ILE A 49 -6.73 -8.16 -5.20
N ASP A 50 -7.92 -8.74 -4.99
CA ASP A 50 -9.10 -8.01 -4.54
C ASP A 50 -9.10 -7.86 -3.01
N TYR A 51 -8.41 -6.83 -2.51
CA TYR A 51 -8.27 -6.56 -1.07
C TYR A 51 -9.59 -6.30 -0.34
N ARG A 52 -10.67 -5.95 -1.05
CA ARG A 52 -12.00 -5.73 -0.44
C ARG A 52 -12.53 -6.99 0.23
N LYS A 53 -12.12 -8.17 -0.26
CA LYS A 53 -12.47 -9.48 0.32
C LYS A 53 -11.80 -9.73 1.67
N TYR A 54 -10.66 -9.11 1.92
CA TYR A 54 -9.81 -9.39 3.09
C TYR A 54 -9.85 -8.27 4.13
N PHE A 55 -10.12 -7.04 3.70
CA PHE A 55 -10.15 -5.81 4.52
C PHE A 55 -11.45 -5.02 4.28
N PRO A 56 -12.63 -5.55 4.67
CA PRO A 56 -13.93 -4.98 4.31
C PRO A 56 -14.21 -3.60 4.92
N LYS A 57 -13.48 -3.20 5.97
CA LYS A 57 -13.61 -1.87 6.62
C LYS A 57 -12.72 -0.81 5.98
N VAL A 58 -11.68 -1.24 5.26
CA VAL A 58 -10.70 -0.34 4.67
C VAL A 58 -11.23 0.18 3.35
N MET A 59 -11.15 1.49 3.13
CA MET A 59 -11.60 2.07 1.88
C MET A 59 -10.64 1.66 0.76
N TYR A 60 -11.20 1.27 -0.37
CA TYR A 60 -10.44 0.82 -1.52
C TYR A 60 -10.52 1.84 -2.65
N PHE A 61 -9.38 2.20 -3.22
CA PHE A 61 -9.29 3.13 -4.33
C PHE A 61 -8.86 2.39 -5.60
N ASP A 62 -9.85 1.91 -6.36
CA ASP A 62 -9.67 1.01 -7.52
C ASP A 62 -9.49 1.73 -8.86
N LYS A 63 -9.67 3.05 -8.90
CA LYS A 63 -9.56 3.78 -10.15
C LYS A 63 -8.10 3.84 -10.57
N THR A 64 -7.87 3.66 -11.86
CA THR A 64 -6.59 3.89 -12.55
C THR A 64 -6.27 5.39 -12.62
N VAL A 65 -6.40 6.07 -11.49
CA VAL A 65 -6.09 7.48 -11.33
C VAL A 65 -4.61 7.52 -11.00
N ALA A 66 -3.82 8.07 -11.91
CA ALA A 66 -2.41 8.33 -11.64
C ALA A 66 -2.30 9.16 -10.36
N MET A 67 -1.30 8.88 -9.52
CA MET A 67 -1.09 9.56 -8.23
C MET A 67 -1.13 11.10 -8.35
N GLN A 68 -0.71 11.63 -9.50
CA GLN A 68 -0.75 13.07 -9.82
C GLN A 68 -2.17 13.65 -9.75
N PHE A 69 -3.21 12.90 -10.09
CA PHE A 69 -4.59 13.37 -10.01
C PHE A 69 -5.12 13.45 -8.58
N LEU A 70 -4.67 12.59 -7.66
CA LEU A 70 -5.02 12.70 -6.24
C LEU A 70 -4.51 14.01 -5.65
N ALA A 71 -3.29 14.41 -6.04
CA ALA A 71 -2.70 15.70 -5.66
C ALA A 71 -3.50 16.88 -6.23
N ILE A 72 -3.94 16.80 -7.50
CA ILE A 72 -4.77 17.83 -8.15
C ILE A 72 -6.15 17.97 -7.48
N LEU A 73 -6.75 16.87 -7.02
CA LEU A 73 -8.06 16.86 -6.36
C LEU A 73 -8.03 17.43 -4.93
N GLY A 74 -6.87 17.86 -4.43
CA GLY A 74 -6.72 18.42 -3.09
C GLY A 74 -6.90 17.40 -1.96
N ILE A 75 -6.90 16.10 -2.29
CA ILE A 75 -6.93 15.03 -1.30
C ILE A 75 -5.55 14.96 -0.66
N LYS A 76 -5.46 15.46 0.58
CA LYS A 76 -4.22 15.43 1.36
C LYS A 76 -4.30 14.27 2.35
N PHE A 77 -3.33 13.36 2.26
CA PHE A 77 -3.10 12.36 3.29
C PHE A 77 -2.14 12.94 4.34
N GLU A 78 -2.31 12.54 5.59
CA GLU A 78 -1.39 12.88 6.69
C GLU A 78 -0.18 11.92 6.72
N ARG A 79 -0.29 10.76 6.05
CA ARG A 79 0.75 9.72 6.04
C ARG A 79 0.63 8.79 4.83
N VAL A 80 1.78 8.33 4.32
CA VAL A 80 1.88 7.28 3.32
C VAL A 80 2.49 6.03 3.94
N VAL A 81 1.95 4.85 3.64
CA VAL A 81 2.46 3.57 4.11
C VAL A 81 2.80 2.71 2.91
N THR A 82 3.96 2.07 2.91
CA THR A 82 4.32 1.17 1.82
C THR A 82 5.45 0.21 2.22
N VAL A 83 5.54 -0.93 1.53
CA VAL A 83 6.74 -1.78 1.64
C VAL A 83 7.92 -1.11 0.95
N SER A 84 7.77 -0.71 -0.32
CA SER A 84 8.87 -0.19 -1.14
C SER A 84 8.43 0.67 -2.36
N SER A 85 7.24 1.28 -2.36
CA SER A 85 6.73 1.99 -3.54
C SER A 85 7.36 3.37 -3.69
N SER A 86 8.06 3.63 -4.80
CA SER A 86 8.58 4.96 -5.15
C SER A 86 7.47 6.01 -5.35
N ALA A 87 6.23 5.58 -5.64
CA ALA A 87 5.08 6.47 -5.73
C ALA A 87 4.79 7.21 -4.42
N ALA A 88 5.27 6.71 -3.27
CA ALA A 88 5.18 7.42 -2.00
C ALA A 88 5.88 8.79 -2.03
N LEU A 89 6.95 8.94 -2.81
CA LEU A 89 7.70 10.20 -2.94
C LEU A 89 6.93 11.29 -3.68
N SER A 90 5.85 10.94 -4.39
CA SER A 90 5.00 11.90 -5.10
C SER A 90 4.06 12.69 -4.17
N PHE A 91 3.97 12.34 -2.88
CA PHE A 91 3.08 13.00 -1.92
C PHE A 91 3.65 14.31 -1.35
N GLY A 92 4.92 14.62 -1.60
CA GLY A 92 5.59 15.82 -1.10
C GLY A 92 6.52 15.50 0.06
N ILE A 93 7.47 16.42 0.30
CA ILE A 93 8.57 16.22 1.25
C ILE A 93 8.13 16.25 2.72
N ASP A 94 7.02 16.93 3.02
CA ASP A 94 6.55 17.14 4.40
C ASP A 94 5.62 16.03 4.90
N ILE A 95 5.24 15.06 4.05
CA ILE A 95 4.36 13.96 4.44
C ILE A 95 5.22 12.78 4.92
N PRO A 96 5.05 12.30 6.17
CA PRO A 96 5.77 11.14 6.66
C PRO A 96 5.42 9.89 5.85
N ILE A 97 6.44 9.09 5.56
CA ILE A 97 6.33 7.82 4.85
C ILE A 97 6.82 6.70 5.76
N ASP A 98 5.93 5.76 6.06
CA ASP A 98 6.26 4.53 6.79
C ASP A 98 6.75 3.48 5.79
N TRP A 99 8.07 3.35 5.68
CA TRP A 99 8.75 2.34 4.86
C TRP A 99 8.94 1.06 5.67
N TYR A 100 8.19 0.01 5.31
CA TYR A 100 8.36 -1.29 5.96
C TYR A 100 9.57 -2.07 5.43
N GLY A 101 9.96 -1.82 4.17
CA GLY A 101 11.12 -2.44 3.53
C GLY A 101 10.99 -3.94 3.29
N TYR A 102 11.98 -4.52 2.63
CA TYR A 102 11.90 -5.90 2.13
C TYR A 102 11.97 -6.99 3.22
N ARG A 103 12.37 -6.64 4.45
CA ARG A 103 12.47 -7.60 5.57
C ARG A 103 11.11 -8.01 6.15
N VAL A 104 10.00 -7.50 5.63
CA VAL A 104 8.64 -7.95 5.97
C VAL A 104 8.39 -9.41 5.61
N HIS A 105 9.11 -9.94 4.63
CA HIS A 105 8.98 -11.34 4.23
C HIS A 105 10.27 -11.89 3.60
N PRO A 106 10.71 -13.12 3.96
CA PRO A 106 11.92 -13.72 3.37
C PRO A 106 11.88 -13.84 1.84
N GLY A 107 10.71 -14.13 1.27
CA GLY A 107 10.53 -14.24 -0.18
C GLY A 107 10.76 -12.93 -0.93
N ILE A 108 10.29 -11.81 -0.36
CA ILE A 108 10.51 -10.47 -0.91
C ILE A 108 11.98 -10.06 -0.79
N LEU A 109 12.59 -10.28 0.37
CA LEU A 109 14.01 -9.97 0.60
C LEU A 109 14.91 -10.65 -0.44
N LYS A 110 14.71 -11.96 -0.64
CA LYS A 110 15.49 -12.74 -1.61
C LYS A 110 15.24 -12.30 -3.07
N GLY A 111 14.01 -11.93 -3.41
CA GLY A 111 13.62 -11.53 -4.76
C GLY A 111 14.28 -10.24 -5.24
N GLU A 112 14.55 -9.31 -4.32
CA GLU A 112 15.18 -8.02 -4.61
C GLU A 112 16.72 -8.09 -4.63
N GLY A 113 17.30 -9.27 -4.41
CA GLY A 113 18.76 -9.48 -4.42
C GLY A 113 19.47 -8.93 -3.18
N VAL A 114 18.77 -8.81 -2.05
CA VAL A 114 19.28 -8.35 -0.74
C VAL A 114 19.49 -9.53 0.22
#